data_AF-A0A9E4ZJC5-F1
#
_entry.id   AF-A0A9E4ZJC5-F1
#
_cell.length_a   1.000
_cell.length_b   1.000
_cell.length_c   1.000
_cell.angle_alpha   90.00
_cell.angle_beta   90.00
_cell.angle_gamma   90.00
#
_symmetry.space_group_name_H-M   'P 1'
#
loop_
_entity.id
_entity.type
_entity.pdbx_description
1 polymer ?
#
loop_
_entity_poly.entity_id
_entity_poly.type
_entity_poly.pdbx_seq_one_letter_code
_entity_poly.pdbx_strand_id
1 'polypeptide(L)'
;MGPTVKLDLTTILQATGELQHFLDLGAVRLRAEGQLPEEASEELIFSMADELEDHLRMMRDRQGSASIGDLRVWTRAWIDERLEVLARKSVQGGDRG
;
A
#
# COMPACT_ATOMS: atom_id res chain seq x y z
N MET A 1 -16.75 -5.58 23.68
CA MET A 1 -16.36 -5.34 22.27
C MET A 1 -15.24 -4.32 22.32
N GLY A 2 -13.99 -4.75 22.10
CA GLY A 2 -12.81 -3.91 22.33
C GLY A 2 -12.76 -2.75 21.33
N PRO A 3 -12.21 -1.58 21.70
CA PRO A 3 -11.94 -0.53 20.74
C PRO A 3 -10.93 -1.09 19.75
N THR A 4 -11.39 -1.41 18.53
CA THR A 4 -10.51 -1.53 17.38
C THR A 4 -9.92 -0.14 17.24
N VAL A 5 -8.75 0.07 17.84
CA VAL A 5 -7.91 1.23 17.55
C VAL A 5 -7.66 1.10 16.06
N LYS A 6 -8.47 1.82 15.26
CA LYS A 6 -8.22 2.02 13.84
C LYS A 6 -6.77 2.47 13.80
N LEU A 7 -5.92 1.68 13.17
CA LEU A 7 -4.61 2.16 12.80
C LEU A 7 -4.93 3.30 11.83
N ASP A 8 -4.89 4.56 12.29
CA ASP A 8 -5.10 5.68 11.40
C ASP A 8 -3.96 5.68 10.39
N LEU A 9 -4.15 4.96 9.28
CA LEU A 9 -3.12 4.68 8.29
C LEU A 9 -2.52 5.99 7.79
N THR A 10 -3.36 7.00 7.57
CA THR A 10 -2.95 8.36 7.25
C THR A 10 -1.98 8.93 8.28
N THR A 11 -2.27 8.80 9.57
CA THR A 11 -1.41 9.27 10.67
C THR A 11 -0.10 8.49 10.71
N ILE A 12 -0.14 7.18 10.47
CA ILE A 12 1.06 6.33 10.41
C ILE A 12 1.94 6.74 9.24
N LEU A 13 1.37 6.85 8.04
CA LEU A 13 2.06 7.25 6.82
C LEU A 13 2.66 8.66 6.93
N GLN A 14 1.97 9.58 7.60
CA GLN A 14 2.51 10.91 7.89
C GLN A 14 3.66 10.85 8.90
N ALA A 15 3.50 10.07 9.99
CA ALA A 15 4.52 9.95 11.03
C ALA A 15 5.78 9.20 10.54
N THR A 16 5.63 8.25 9.63
CA THR A 16 6.75 7.50 9.02
C THR A 16 7.38 8.24 7.84
N GLY A 17 6.68 9.23 7.28
CA GLY A 17 7.10 9.94 6.05
C GLY A 17 6.86 9.13 4.77
N GLU A 18 6.11 8.03 4.82
CA GLU A 18 5.85 7.15 3.68
C GLU A 18 4.56 7.52 2.92
N LEU A 19 3.82 8.55 3.34
CA LEU A 19 2.59 9.00 2.66
C LEU A 19 2.82 9.29 1.17
N GLN A 20 3.88 10.02 0.83
CA GLN A 20 4.19 10.35 -0.56
C GLN A 20 4.50 9.08 -1.37
N HIS A 21 5.28 8.14 -0.80
CA HIS A 21 5.62 6.89 -1.45
C HIS A 21 4.39 6.01 -1.72
N PHE A 22 3.41 6.01 -0.80
CA PHE A 22 2.14 5.32 -1.01
C PHE A 22 1.32 5.96 -2.16
N LEU A 23 1.23 7.29 -2.20
CA LEU A 23 0.55 8.01 -3.27
C LEU A 23 1.23 7.80 -4.63
N ASP A 24 2.57 7.78 -4.66
CA ASP A 24 3.34 7.50 -5.88
C ASP A 24 3.09 6.07 -6.37
N LEU A 25 3.04 5.08 -5.47
CA LEU A 25 2.66 3.71 -5.81
C LEU A 25 1.25 3.64 -6.40
N GLY A 26 0.29 4.35 -5.79
CA GLY A 26 -1.07 4.48 -6.29
C GLY A 26 -1.09 5.03 -7.72
N ALA A 27 -0.35 6.11 -7.98
CA ALA A 27 -0.23 6.71 -9.30
C ALA A 27 0.40 5.74 -10.33
N VAL A 28 1.44 5.00 -9.94
CA VAL A 28 2.05 3.96 -10.80
C VAL A 28 1.04 2.86 -11.12
N ARG A 29 0.26 2.42 -10.13
CA ARG A 29 -0.77 1.39 -10.33
C ARG A 29 -1.90 1.87 -11.22
N LEU A 30 -2.37 3.11 -11.04
CA LEU A 30 -3.37 3.73 -11.92
C LEU A 30 -2.85 3.79 -13.36
N ARG A 31 -1.59 4.19 -13.57
CA ARG A 31 -0.98 4.17 -14.92
C ARG A 31 -0.89 2.76 -15.50
N ALA A 32 -0.66 1.74 -14.67
CA ALA A 32 -0.57 0.35 -15.10
C ALA A 32 -1.94 -0.26 -15.46
N GLU A 33 -3.01 0.11 -14.75
CA GLU A 33 -4.39 -0.30 -15.08
C GLU A 33 -4.96 0.52 -16.27
N GLY A 34 -4.38 1.69 -16.56
CA GLY A 34 -4.73 2.52 -17.72
C GLY A 34 -5.80 3.56 -17.39
N GLN A 35 -6.63 3.91 -18.38
CA GLN A 35 -7.66 4.93 -18.21
C GLN A 35 -8.85 4.36 -17.43
N LEU A 36 -8.73 4.35 -16.10
CA LEU A 36 -9.82 4.01 -15.20
C LEU A 36 -10.75 5.23 -15.03
N PRO A 37 -12.06 5.01 -14.84
CA PRO A 37 -12.96 6.07 -14.37
C PRO A 37 -12.54 6.53 -12.97
N GLU A 38 -12.93 7.75 -12.59
CA GLU A 38 -12.56 8.37 -11.31
C GLU A 38 -12.96 7.48 -10.12
N GLU A 39 -14.20 6.99 -10.10
CA GLU A 39 -14.70 6.09 -9.06
C GLU A 39 -13.84 4.83 -8.90
N ALA A 40 -13.48 4.18 -10.01
CA ALA A 40 -12.63 2.98 -9.98
C ALA A 40 -11.19 3.30 -9.56
N SER A 41 -10.71 4.51 -9.87
CA SER A 41 -9.41 4.99 -9.45
C SER A 41 -9.38 5.20 -7.94
N GLU A 42 -10.41 5.82 -7.39
CA GLU A 42 -10.58 6.01 -5.93
C GLU A 42 -10.72 4.67 -5.22
N GLU A 43 -11.60 3.78 -5.69
CA GLU A 43 -11.76 2.43 -5.13
C GLU A 43 -10.44 1.66 -5.12
N LEU A 44 -9.61 1.80 -6.15
CA LEU A 44 -8.30 1.16 -6.20
C LEU A 44 -7.34 1.72 -5.14
N ILE A 45 -7.32 3.04 -4.92
CA ILE A 45 -6.51 3.65 -3.87
C ILE A 45 -7.02 3.25 -2.47
N PHE A 46 -8.34 3.19 -2.27
CA PHE A 46 -8.93 2.71 -1.01
C PHE A 46 -8.62 1.24 -0.75
N SER A 47 -8.77 0.37 -1.74
CA SER A 47 -8.39 -1.05 -1.63
C SER A 47 -6.92 -1.21 -1.28
N MET A 48 -6.04 -0.41 -1.88
CA MET A 48 -4.61 -0.42 -1.54
C MET A 48 -4.34 0.03 -0.10
N ALA A 49 -5.12 1.00 0.40
CA ALA A 49 -5.01 1.46 1.78
C ALA A 49 -5.45 0.36 2.75
N ASP A 50 -6.58 -0.30 2.46
CA ASP A 50 -7.08 -1.43 3.25
C ASP A 50 -6.05 -2.59 3.27
N GLU A 51 -5.47 -2.93 2.12
CA GLU A 51 -4.41 -3.95 2.03
C GLU A 51 -3.16 -3.60 2.86
N LEU A 52 -2.76 -2.33 2.87
CA LEU A 52 -1.63 -1.88 3.68
C LEU A 52 -1.98 -1.89 5.17
N GLU A 53 -3.18 -1.47 5.55
CA GLU A 53 -3.66 -1.54 6.93
C GLU A 53 -3.65 -2.99 7.44
N ASP A 54 -4.19 -3.91 6.66
CA ASP A 54 -4.19 -5.34 6.98
C ASP A 54 -2.77 -5.91 7.09
N HIS A 55 -1.86 -5.50 6.20
CA HIS A 55 -0.46 -5.90 6.28
C HIS A 55 0.19 -5.43 7.59
N LEU A 56 0.04 -4.14 7.93
CA LEU A 56 0.58 -3.58 9.17
C LEU A 56 -0.05 -4.24 10.41
N ARG A 57 -1.35 -4.52 10.36
CA ARG A 57 -2.07 -5.23 11.41
C ARG A 57 -1.54 -6.64 11.60
N MET A 58 -1.34 -7.39 10.51
CA MET A 58 -0.79 -8.75 10.57
C MET A 58 0.64 -8.75 11.14
N MET A 59 1.47 -7.79 10.72
CA MET A 59 2.85 -7.68 11.21
C MET A 59 2.90 -7.29 12.68
N ARG A 60 2.06 -6.34 13.11
CA ARG A 60 1.88 -5.97 14.51
C ARG A 60 1.41 -7.16 15.35
N ASP A 61 0.41 -7.90 14.87
CA ASP A 61 -0.12 -9.06 15.59
C ASP A 61 0.92 -10.19 15.70
N ARG A 62 1.84 -10.33 14.72
CA ARG A 62 2.99 -11.25 14.78
C ARG A 62 4.09 -10.80 15.75
N GLN A 63 4.42 -9.51 15.78
CA GLN A 63 5.49 -8.98 16.63
C GLN A 63 5.01 -8.65 18.06
N GLY A 64 3.70 -8.54 18.27
CA GLY A 64 3.06 -8.17 19.54
C GLY A 64 3.05 -6.66 19.81
N SER A 65 4.01 -5.91 19.25
CA SER A 65 4.06 -4.44 19.29
C SER A 65 4.74 -3.92 18.03
N ALA A 66 4.44 -2.69 17.64
CA ALA A 66 5.07 -2.04 16.49
C ALA A 66 5.51 -0.63 16.88
N SER A 67 6.79 -0.32 16.71
CA SER A 67 7.30 1.04 16.84
C SER A 67 7.11 1.81 15.53
N ILE A 68 7.22 3.14 15.55
CA ILE A 68 7.20 3.96 14.32
C ILE A 68 8.28 3.49 13.32
N GLY A 69 9.45 3.06 13.80
CA GLY A 69 10.50 2.48 12.97
C GLY A 69 10.08 1.17 12.31
N ASP A 70 9.43 0.27 13.05
CA ASP A 70 8.92 -1.01 12.52
C ASP A 70 7.85 -0.77 11.46
N LEU A 71 6.88 0.13 11.76
CA LEU A 71 5.84 0.54 10.81
C LEU A 71 6.44 1.09 9.52
N ARG A 72 7.47 1.94 9.61
CA ARG A 72 8.16 2.46 8.43
C ARG A 72 8.81 1.35 7.61
N VAL A 73 9.52 0.42 8.26
CA VAL A 73 10.17 -0.70 7.57
C VAL A 73 9.14 -1.59 6.89
N TRP A 74 8.03 -1.90 7.54
CA TRP A 74 6.97 -2.74 6.98
C TRP A 74 6.22 -2.06 5.85
N THR A 75 5.87 -0.78 6.01
CA THR A 75 5.26 0.01 4.94
C THR A 75 6.20 0.06 3.74
N ARG A 76 7.49 0.30 3.95
CA ARG A 76 8.47 0.37 2.85
C ARG A 76 8.61 -0.97 2.15
N ALA A 77 8.76 -2.06 2.89
CA ALA A 77 8.85 -3.41 2.33
C ALA A 77 7.59 -3.77 1.52
N TRP A 78 6.40 -3.40 2.01
CA TRP A 78 5.15 -3.60 1.28
C TRP A 78 5.10 -2.78 -0.01
N ILE A 79 5.51 -1.50 0.03
CA ILE A 79 5.55 -0.64 -1.17
C ILE A 79 6.53 -1.22 -2.21
N ASP A 80 7.73 -1.62 -1.79
CA ASP A 80 8.74 -2.18 -2.68
C ASP A 80 8.25 -3.48 -3.32
N GLU A 81 7.60 -4.37 -2.56
CA GLU A 81 6.98 -5.59 -3.09
C GLU A 81 5.88 -5.27 -4.11
N ARG A 82 5.02 -4.28 -3.83
CA ARG A 82 3.97 -3.86 -4.78
C ARG A 82 4.55 -3.26 -6.06
N LEU A 83 5.63 -2.47 -5.97
CA LEU A 83 6.33 -1.95 -7.14
C LEU A 83 6.94 -3.08 -7.98
N GLU A 84 7.58 -4.07 -7.35
CA GLU A 84 8.10 -5.24 -8.05
C GLU A 84 6.99 -6.04 -8.76
N VAL A 85 5.86 -6.26 -8.09
CA VAL A 85 4.72 -6.96 -8.69
C VAL A 85 4.18 -6.19 -9.90
N LEU A 86 4.06 -4.86 -9.80
CA LEU A 86 3.64 -4.01 -10.92
C LEU A 86 4.65 -4.04 -12.08
N ALA A 87 5.95 -4.00 -11.78
CA ALA A 87 7.01 -4.12 -12.78
C ALA A 87 7.01 -5.49 -13.48
N ARG A 88 6.69 -6.57 -12.75
CA ARG A 88 6.55 -7.92 -13.35
C ARG A 88 5.29 -8.02 -14.21
N LYS A 89 4.19 -7.37 -13.80
CA LYS A 89 2.93 -7.33 -14.57
C LYS A 89 3.10 -6.54 -15.87
N SER A 90 3.87 -5.45 -15.87
CA SER A 90 4.17 -4.69 -17.09
C SER A 90 5.04 -5.45 -18.08
N VAL A 91 6.01 -6.26 -17.61
CA VAL A 91 6.84 -7.12 -18.47
C VAL A 91 6.03 -8.27 -19.11
N GLN A 92 5.07 -8.86 -18.39
CA GLN A 92 4.20 -9.92 -18.94
C GLN A 92 3.14 -9.41 -19.93
N GLY A 93 2.83 -8.11 -19.92
CA GLY A 93 1.94 -7.49 -20.92
C GLY A 93 2.60 -7.21 -22.28
N GLY A 94 3.90 -7.50 -22.42
CA GLY A 94 4.72 -7.19 -23.59
C GLY A 94 4.90 -8.32 -24.61
N ASP A 95 4.19 -9.45 -24.49
CA ASP A 95 4.23 -10.53 -25.48
C ASP A 95 2.97 -10.51 -26.37
N ARG A 96 2.97 -9.58 -27.32
CA ARG A 96 2.19 -9.67 -28.57
C ARG A 96 3.10 -9.23 -29.70
N GLY A 97 3.91 -10.17 -30.18
CA GLY A 97 4.67 -10.11 -31.43
C GLY A 97 4.47 -11.39 -32.21
#